data_AF-A0A0R3KKP8-F1
#
_entry.id   AF-A0A0R3KKP8-F1
#
_cell.length_a   1.000
_cell.length_b   1.000
_cell.length_c   1.000
_cell.angle_alpha   90.00
_cell.angle_beta   90.00
_cell.angle_gamma   90.00
#
_symmetry.space_group_name_H-M   'P 1'
#
loop_
_entity.id
_entity.type
_entity.pdbx_description
1 polymer ?
#
loop_
_entity_poly.entity_id
_entity_poly.type
_entity_poly.pdbx_seq_one_letter_code
_entity_poly.pdbx_strand_id
1 'polypeptide(L)' 'MIEGVITTFKSSPGTTRGFCARCGSTLTCATVHFPAETHYHVGAFDRAADLQPGRHFFANEQLPWLRLDHNEQGK' A
#
# COMPACT_ATOMS: atom_id res chain seq x y z
N MET A 1 13.61 16.55 -13.19
CA MET A 1 12.37 15.75 -13.14
C MET A 1 12.76 14.31 -13.43
N ILE A 2 12.39 13.36 -12.56
CA ILE A 2 12.74 11.95 -12.72
C ILE A 2 11.51 11.24 -13.28
N GLU A 3 11.66 10.56 -14.41
CA GLU A 3 10.56 9.84 -15.07
C GLU A 3 10.86 8.34 -15.05
N GLY A 4 9.81 7.51 -14.99
CA GLY A 4 9.94 6.07 -14.97
C GLY A 4 8.61 5.37 -15.21
N VAL A 5 8.68 4.14 -15.74
CA VAL A 5 7.53 3.27 -15.98
C VAL A 5 7.37 2.30 -14.81
N ILE A 6 6.17 2.19 -14.26
CA ILE A 6 5.84 1.20 -13.25
C ILE A 6 5.69 -0.17 -13.94
N THR A 7 6.55 -1.13 -13.60
CA THR A 7 6.40 -2.51 -14.05
C THR A 7 5.32 -3.20 -13.23
N THR A 8 4.48 -4.00 -13.86
CA THR A 8 3.33 -4.63 -13.21
C THR A 8 3.41 -6.16 -13.24
N PHE A 9 2.87 -6.80 -12.21
CA PHE A 9 2.79 -8.25 -12.07
C PHE A 9 1.46 -8.66 -11.44
N LYS A 10 0.78 -9.64 -12.04
CA LYS A 10 -0.44 -10.24 -11.47
C LYS A 10 -0.06 -11.18 -10.33
N SER A 11 -0.03 -10.65 -9.11
CA SER A 11 0.46 -11.38 -7.93
C SER A 11 -0.50 -12.45 -7.44
N SER A 12 -1.80 -12.29 -7.72
CA SER A 12 -2.86 -13.23 -7.38
C SER A 12 -4.08 -12.98 -8.28
N PRO A 13 -5.05 -13.91 -8.35
CA PRO A 13 -6.29 -13.68 -9.09
C PRO A 13 -6.92 -12.33 -8.69
N GLY A 14 -7.12 -11.46 -9.69
CA GLY A 14 -7.74 -10.15 -9.48
C GLY A 14 -6.86 -9.08 -8.83
N THR A 15 -5.57 -9.33 -8.54
CA THR A 15 -4.66 -8.32 -7.95
C THR A 15 -3.43 -8.11 -8.81
N THR A 16 -3.10 -6.84 -9.06
CA THR A 16 -1.90 -6.41 -9.79
C THR A 16 -1.02 -5.55 -8.88
N ARG A 17 0.25 -5.92 -8.75
CA ARG A 17 1.27 -5.17 -8.02
C ARG A 17 2.14 -4.41 -9.02
N GLY A 18 2.46 -3.15 -8.72
CA GLY A 18 3.42 -2.34 -9.46
C GLY A 18 4.73 -2.16 -8.69
N PHE A 19 5.87 -2.20 -9.37
CA PHE A 19 7.20 -2.09 -8.77
C PHE A 19 8.21 -1.43 -9.71
N CYS A 20 9.33 -0.97 -9.14
CA CYS A 20 10.45 -0.43 -9.90
C CYS A 20 11.29 -1.57 -10.50
N ALA A 21 11.42 -1.62 -11.83
CA ALA A 21 12.23 -2.63 -12.52
C ALA A 21 13.72 -2.63 -12.13
N ARG A 22 14.24 -1.50 -11.62
CA ARG A 22 15.66 -1.33 -11.31
C ARG A 22 16.04 -1.78 -9.91
N CYS A 23 15.25 -1.41 -8.90
CA CYS A 23 15.56 -1.70 -7.49
C CYS A 23 14.59 -2.69 -6.83
N GLY A 24 13.48 -3.04 -7.50
CA GLY A 24 12.49 -3.98 -6.97
C GLY A 24 11.53 -3.40 -5.94
N SER A 25 11.65 -2.12 -5.57
CA SER A 25 10.74 -1.48 -4.61
C SER A 25 9.30 -1.53 -5.08
N THR A 26 8.38 -1.92 -4.19
CA THR A 26 6.95 -1.96 -4.47
C THR A 26 6.36 -0.54 -4.45
N LEU A 27 5.54 -0.23 -5.44
CA LEU A 27 5.00 1.11 -5.65
C LEU A 27 3.47 1.12 -5.56
N THR A 28 2.79 0.18 -6.22
CA THR A 28 1.32 0.19 -6.29
C THR A 28 0.69 -1.19 -6.08
N CYS A 29 -0.58 -1.17 -5.69
CA CYS A 29 -1.47 -2.31 -5.65
C CYS A 29 -2.84 -1.90 -6.21
N ALA A 30 -3.33 -2.62 -7.20
CA ALA A 30 -4.69 -2.49 -7.71
C ALA A 30 -5.40 -3.84 -7.62
N THR A 31 -6.69 -3.83 -7.29
CA THR A 31 -7.51 -5.04 -7.19
C THR A 31 -8.85 -4.84 -7.87
N VAL A 32 -9.37 -5.91 -8.48
CA VAL A 32 -10.69 -5.92 -9.12
C VAL A 32 -11.85 -5.70 -8.13
N HIS A 33 -11.62 -5.92 -6.84
CA HIS A 33 -12.61 -5.63 -5.79
C HIS A 33 -12.84 -4.13 -5.59
N PHE A 34 -11.85 -3.30 -5.92
CA PHE A 34 -11.89 -1.84 -5.84
C PHE A 34 -11.40 -1.25 -7.16
N PRO A 35 -12.17 -1.38 -8.26
CA PRO A 35 -11.70 -1.08 -9.61
C PRO A 35 -11.40 0.40 -9.85
N ALA A 36 -11.95 1.28 -9.00
CA ALA A 36 -11.71 2.73 -9.03
C ALA A 36 -10.53 3.16 -8.14
N GLU A 37 -9.86 2.22 -7.46
CA GLU A 37 -8.79 2.53 -6.51
C GLU A 37 -7.43 1.96 -6.96
N THR A 38 -6.38 2.69 -6.63
CA THR A 38 -5.00 2.18 -6.65
C THR A 38 -4.34 2.60 -5.35
N HIS A 39 -3.85 1.63 -4.61
CA HIS A 39 -3.14 1.86 -3.36
C HIS A 39 -1.66 2.08 -3.67
N TYR A 40 -1.07 3.09 -3.05
CA TYR A 40 0.35 3.43 -3.19
C TYR A 40 1.08 3.12 -1.89
N HIS A 41 2.30 2.59 -2.00
CA HIS A 41 3.14 2.40 -0.82
C HIS A 41 3.64 3.76 -0.32
N VAL A 42 3.34 4.09 0.95
CA VAL A 42 3.66 5.40 1.54
C VAL A 42 5.15 5.74 1.45
N GLY A 43 6.04 4.75 1.51
CA GLY A 43 7.48 4.94 1.37
C GLY A 43 7.95 5.38 -0.01
N ALA A 44 7.08 5.39 -1.02
CA ALA A 44 7.39 5.89 -2.36
C ALA A 44 7.28 7.42 -2.49
N PHE A 45 6.75 8.12 -1.47
CA PHE A 45 6.58 9.57 -1.48
C PHE A 45 7.72 10.28 -0.75
N ASP A 46 8.21 11.39 -1.31
CA ASP A 46 9.28 12.20 -0.71
C ASP A 46 8.88 12.74 0.68
N ARG A 47 7.59 13.03 0.86
CA ARG A 47 7.01 13.56 2.11
C ARG A 47 6.14 12.53 2.81
N ALA A 48 6.62 11.29 2.92
CA ALA A 48 5.88 10.18 3.53
C ALA A 48 5.37 10.47 4.96
N ALA A 49 6.10 11.27 5.75
CA ALA A 49 5.72 11.63 7.11
C ALA A 49 4.41 12.45 7.20
N ASP A 50 4.00 13.10 6.12
CA ASP A 50 2.75 13.87 6.06
C ASP A 50 1.52 12.97 5.83
N LEU A 51 1.74 11.72 5.44
CA LEU A 51 0.71 10.74 5.10
C LEU A 51 0.46 9.79 6.28
N GLN A 52 -0.07 10.32 7.37
CA GLN A 52 -0.38 9.52 8.56
C GLN A 52 -1.50 8.51 8.28
N PRO A 53 -1.39 7.25 8.76
CA PRO A 53 -2.46 6.27 8.61
C PRO A 53 -3.74 6.75 9.32
N GLY A 54 -4.86 6.77 8.60
CA GLY A 54 -6.16 7.08 9.20
C GLY A 54 -6.92 5.86 9.72
N ARG A 55 -6.60 4.66 9.23
CA ARG A 55 -7.30 3.42 9.56
C ARG A 55 -6.37 2.21 9.49
N HIS A 56 -6.71 1.17 10.24
CA HIS A 56 -6.02 -0.11 10.24
C HIS A 56 -6.90 -1.21 9.65
N PHE A 57 -6.44 -1.82 8.55
CA PHE A 57 -7.08 -3.01 7.98
C PHE A 57 -6.50 -4.27 8.61
N PHE A 58 -7.34 -5.30 8.82
CA PHE A 58 -6.96 -6.57 9.43
C PHE A 58 -6.35 -6.44 10.84
N ALA A 59 -6.80 -5.45 11.61
CA ALA A 59 -6.30 -5.22 12.98
C ALA A 59 -6.54 -6.42 13.92
N ASN A 60 -7.49 -7.31 13.61
CA ASN A 60 -7.70 -8.58 14.32
C ASN A 60 -6.53 -9.57 14.17
N GLU A 61 -5.68 -9.41 13.16
CA GLU A 61 -4.48 -10.24 12.91
C GLU A 61 -3.20 -9.59 13.49
N GLN A 62 -3.34 -8.50 14.23
CA GLN A 62 -2.23 -7.76 14.82
C GLN A 62 -1.42 -8.60 15.82
N LEU A 63 -0.09 -8.48 15.72
CA LEU A 63 0.83 -9.14 16.66
C LEU A 63 0.73 -8.52 18.08
N PRO A 64 0.84 -9.33 19.15
CA PRO A 64 0.59 -8.86 20.52
C PRO A 64 1.50 -7.73 21.02
N TRP A 65 2.67 -7.54 20.41
CA TRP A 65 3.63 -6.51 20.78
C TRP A 65 3.36 -5.15 20.11
N LEU A 66 2.57 -5.11 19.04
CA LEU A 66 2.25 -3.85 18.36
C LEU A 66 1.23 -3.08 19.21
N ARG A 67 1.43 -1.78 19.37
CA ARG A 67 0.48 -0.84 20.02
C ARG A 67 0.11 0.20 18.97
N LEU A 68 -1.18 0.39 18.75
CA LEU A 68 -1.72 1.34 17.78
C LEU A 68 -2.53 2.37 18.56
N ASP A 69 -2.08 3.63 18.51
CA ASP A 69 -2.66 4.71 19.32
C ASP A 69 -3.89 5.36 18.66
N HIS A 70 -4.11 5.07 17.37
CA HIS A 70 -5.15 5.61 16.49
C HIS A 70 -6.13 4.50 16.12
N ASN A 71 -6.77 3.93 17.14
CA ASN A 71 -7.73 2.85 16.95
C ASN A 71 -9.14 3.44 16.83
N GLU A 72 -9.50 3.97 15.66
CA GLU A 72 -10.91 4.05 15.29
C GLU A 72 -11.37 2.60 15.05
N GLN A 73 -11.85 1.98 16.14
CA GLN A 73 -12.40 0.64 16.12
C GLN A 73 -13.43 0.54 15.01
N GLY A 74 -13.32 -0.55 14.25
CA GLY A 74 -14.02 -0.76 13.00
C GLY A 74 -15.51 -0.43 13.03
N LYS A 75 -15.95 0.13 11.92
CA LYS A 75 -17.19 -0.30 11.31
C LYS A 75 -16.89 -0.85 9.92
#